data_AF-A0AAU9EMX6-F1
#
_entry.id   AF-A0AAU9EMX6-F1
#
_cell.length_a   1.000
_cell.length_b   1.000
_cell.length_c   1.000
_cell.angle_alpha   90.00
_cell.angle_beta   90.00
_cell.angle_gamma   90.00
#
_symmetry.space_group_name_H-M   'P 1'
#
loop_
_entity.id
_entity.type
_entity.pdbx_description
1 polymer ?
#
loop_
_entity_poly.entity_id
_entity_poly.type
_entity_poly.pdbx_seq_one_letter_code
_entity_poly.pdbx_strand_id
1 'polypeptide(L)'
;MKKWDGKQLAAAFAFLVAGLLVAWLAGSVLGLKQESVIIAIFLLPVLLYLVFTGQIENLKGPGGWEAKFRKEASQPMEKKVADQKMETEKANQIDKASVSRLFEQLEQSDPSLPFLLNIQMPAPRAVDENRDPREETHSPFDSEIMIDYLRKLEQWGELAFVVFLAPEGRPLGYVGPEVLLEHLKNNQNRAVFMNRLNQGDRTAPFLLPSLHTQFLPAQATQSQALRSMLELRMKDMLVQDSQGRILGLANREQLTGAMLLSLAQATEKP
;
A
#
# COMPACT_ATOMS: atom_id res chain seq x y z
N MET A 1 27.65 -44.54 0.16
CA MET A 1 27.19 -44.93 -1.20
C MET A 1 25.67 -44.92 -1.23
N LYS A 2 25.06 -43.92 -1.88
CA LYS A 2 23.60 -43.77 -1.98
C LYS A 2 23.09 -44.79 -2.99
N LYS A 3 22.25 -45.74 -2.56
CA LYS A 3 21.62 -46.73 -3.47
C LYS A 3 20.64 -45.98 -4.37
N TRP A 4 20.86 -46.04 -5.68
CA TRP A 4 19.99 -45.39 -6.66
C TRP A 4 18.66 -46.15 -6.73
N ASP A 5 17.55 -45.43 -6.65
CA ASP A 5 16.19 -45.97 -6.79
C ASP A 5 15.95 -46.30 -8.27
N GLY A 6 15.40 -47.48 -8.58
CA GLY A 6 15.19 -47.93 -9.97
C GLY A 6 14.36 -46.96 -10.81
N LYS A 7 13.51 -46.16 -10.16
CA LYS A 7 12.74 -45.08 -10.79
C LYS A 7 13.62 -43.93 -11.32
N GLN A 8 14.70 -43.60 -10.62
CA GLN A 8 15.64 -42.56 -11.03
C GLN A 8 16.47 -43.02 -12.24
N LEU A 9 16.83 -44.31 -12.27
CA LEU A 9 17.53 -44.91 -13.40
C LEU A 9 16.64 -44.96 -14.65
N ALA A 10 15.36 -45.32 -14.49
CA ALA A 10 14.38 -45.32 -15.56
C ALA A 10 14.11 -43.91 -16.11
N ALA A 11 13.99 -42.90 -15.23
CA ALA A 11 13.81 -41.51 -15.64
C ALA A 11 15.02 -40.97 -16.41
N ALA A 12 16.25 -41.26 -15.93
CA ALA A 12 17.47 -40.89 -16.63
C ALA A 12 17.57 -41.56 -18.01
N PHE A 13 17.22 -42.85 -18.10
CA PHE A 13 17.21 -43.59 -19.36
C PHE A 13 16.17 -43.03 -20.34
N ALA A 14 14.95 -42.75 -19.87
CA ALA A 14 13.89 -42.15 -20.69
C ALA A 14 14.28 -40.76 -21.21
N PHE A 15 14.94 -39.95 -20.38
CA PHE A 15 15.44 -38.63 -20.78
C PHE A 15 16.53 -38.72 -21.85
N LEU A 16 17.42 -39.71 -21.73
CA LEU A 16 18.49 -39.97 -22.69
C LEU A 16 17.92 -40.41 -24.04
N VAL A 17 16.92 -41.30 -24.04
CA VAL A 17 16.20 -41.75 -25.25
C VAL A 17 15.44 -40.60 -25.91
N ALA A 18 14.76 -39.76 -25.12
CA ALA A 18 14.05 -38.59 -25.62
C ALA A 18 15.00 -37.56 -26.27
N GLY A 19 16.16 -37.31 -25.64
CA GLY A 19 17.21 -36.46 -26.21
C GLY A 19 17.73 -36.99 -27.54
N LEU A 20 17.95 -38.31 -27.64
CA LEU A 20 18.37 -38.97 -28.87
C LEU A 20 17.33 -38.84 -30.00
N LEU A 21 16.05 -39.00 -29.66
CA LEU A 21 14.93 -38.84 -30.59
C LEU A 21 14.82 -37.42 -31.14
N VAL A 22 14.94 -36.41 -30.27
CA VAL A 22 14.90 -34.99 -30.66
C VAL A 22 16.09 -34.65 -31.56
N ALA A 23 17.29 -35.14 -31.24
CA ALA A 23 18.47 -34.91 -32.07
C ALA A 23 18.38 -35.61 -33.43
N TRP A 24 17.83 -36.82 -33.48
CA TRP A 24 17.58 -37.54 -34.73
C TRP A 24 16.55 -36.81 -35.61
N LEU A 25 15.45 -36.34 -35.03
CA LEU A 25 14.45 -35.51 -35.71
C LEU A 25 15.04 -34.18 -36.20
N ALA A 26 15.81 -33.49 -35.36
CA ALA A 26 16.47 -32.23 -35.73
C ALA A 26 17.48 -32.44 -36.88
N GLY A 27 18.28 -33.50 -36.84
CA GLY A 27 19.21 -33.86 -37.91
C GLY A 27 18.50 -34.23 -39.22
N SER A 28 17.38 -34.95 -39.12
CA SER A 28 16.61 -35.39 -40.29
C SER A 28 15.79 -34.27 -40.93
N VAL A 29 15.32 -33.28 -40.16
CA VAL A 29 14.44 -32.20 -40.65
C VAL A 29 15.22 -30.94 -41.04
N LEU A 30 16.31 -30.61 -40.32
CA LEU A 30 16.99 -29.31 -40.47
C LEU A 30 18.30 -29.37 -41.28
N GLY A 31 18.77 -30.55 -41.72
CA GLY A 31 19.94 -30.66 -42.60
C GLY A 31 21.26 -30.11 -42.02
N LEU A 32 21.36 -30.04 -40.68
CA LEU A 32 22.50 -29.44 -39.98
C LEU A 32 23.72 -30.37 -40.09
N LYS A 33 24.64 -30.04 -41.00
CA LYS A 33 25.92 -30.76 -41.22
C LYS A 33 27.04 -30.42 -40.23
N GLN A 34 26.83 -29.55 -39.25
CA GLN A 34 27.89 -29.13 -38.31
C GLN A 34 27.75 -29.84 -36.96
N GLU A 35 28.69 -30.76 -36.70
CA GLU A 35 28.78 -31.62 -35.50
C GLU A 35 28.78 -30.83 -34.18
N SER A 36 29.29 -29.59 -34.19
CA SER A 36 29.36 -28.70 -33.02
C SER A 36 28.01 -28.15 -32.56
N VAL A 37 27.06 -27.91 -33.48
CA VAL A 37 25.71 -27.41 -33.13
C VAL A 37 24.88 -28.50 -32.44
N ILE A 38 25.05 -29.75 -32.88
CA ILE A 38 24.36 -30.91 -32.30
C ILE A 38 24.82 -31.13 -30.85
N ILE A 39 26.13 -31.01 -30.59
CA ILE A 39 26.70 -31.12 -29.23
C ILE A 39 26.16 -30.02 -28.31
N ALA A 40 26.06 -28.77 -28.78
CA ALA A 40 25.52 -27.66 -27.99
C ALA A 40 24.04 -27.86 -27.64
N ILE A 41 23.23 -28.33 -28.60
CA ILE A 41 21.81 -28.64 -28.38
C ILE A 41 21.64 -29.80 -27.39
N PHE A 42 22.55 -30.76 -27.38
CA PHE A 42 22.53 -31.89 -26.42
C PHE A 42 22.97 -31.50 -25.01
N LEU A 43 23.95 -30.60 -24.90
CA LEU A 43 24.50 -30.17 -23.60
C LEU A 43 23.57 -29.22 -22.85
N LEU A 44 22.79 -28.41 -23.56
CA LEU A 44 21.97 -27.36 -22.96
C LEU A 44 20.85 -27.90 -22.03
N PRO A 45 20.08 -28.95 -22.39
CA PRO A 45 19.12 -29.58 -21.49
C PRO A 45 19.77 -30.23 -20.26
N VAL A 46 20.96 -30.82 -20.44
CA VAL A 46 21.71 -31.45 -19.34
C VAL A 46 22.21 -30.39 -18.35
N LEU A 47 22.74 -29.27 -18.85
CA LEU A 47 23.14 -28.13 -18.03
C LEU A 47 21.94 -27.52 -17.30
N LEU A 48 20.81 -27.31 -17.98
CA LEU A 48 19.58 -26.83 -17.34
C LEU A 48 19.12 -27.79 -16.23
N TYR A 49 19.09 -29.10 -16.50
CA TYR A 49 18.74 -30.10 -15.50
C TYR A 49 19.69 -30.08 -14.30
N LEU A 50 20.99 -29.95 -14.52
CA LEU A 50 22.00 -29.88 -13.45
C LEU A 50 21.89 -28.60 -12.60
N VAL A 51 21.50 -27.48 -13.23
CA VAL A 51 21.19 -26.22 -12.54
C VAL A 51 19.91 -26.36 -11.70
N PHE A 52 18.82 -26.88 -12.29
CA PHE A 52 17.54 -27.07 -11.59
C PHE A 52 17.61 -28.09 -10.45
N THR A 53 18.40 -29.15 -10.59
CA THR A 53 18.60 -30.18 -9.55
C THR A 53 19.59 -29.77 -8.47
N GLY A 54 20.23 -28.60 -8.60
CA GLY A 54 21.18 -28.07 -7.62
C GLY A 54 22.49 -28.84 -7.54
N GLN A 55 22.86 -29.61 -8.57
CA GLN A 55 24.12 -30.37 -8.60
C GLN A 55 25.33 -29.47 -8.95
N ILE A 56 25.09 -28.32 -9.57
CA ILE A 56 26.12 -27.32 -9.87
C ILE A 56 25.91 -26.11 -8.97
N GLU A 57 26.61 -26.11 -7.83
CA GLU A 57 26.54 -25.00 -6.86
C GLU A 57 27.61 -23.92 -7.15
N ASN A 58 28.74 -24.32 -7.75
CA ASN A 58 29.81 -23.45 -8.21
C ASN A 58 30.41 -24.03 -9.51
N LEU A 59 30.41 -23.25 -10.59
CA LEU A 59 31.13 -23.58 -11.82
C LEU A 59 32.49 -22.88 -11.76
N LYS A 60 33.58 -23.67 -11.71
CA LYS A 60 34.96 -23.19 -11.78
C LYS A 60 35.55 -23.52 -13.14
N GLY A 61 35.73 -22.51 -13.98
CA GLY A 61 36.37 -22.65 -15.28
C GLY A 61 37.90 -22.61 -15.17
N PRO A 62 38.63 -23.25 -16.10
CA PRO A 62 40.08 -23.08 -16.23
C PRO A 62 40.37 -21.59 -16.49
N GLY A 63 41.13 -20.96 -15.59
CA GLY A 63 41.38 -19.50 -15.62
C GLY A 63 40.78 -18.70 -14.46
N GLY A 64 40.21 -19.35 -13.44
CA GLY A 64 39.76 -18.68 -12.21
C GLY A 64 38.37 -18.04 -12.28
N TRP A 65 37.61 -18.33 -13.34
CA TRP A 65 36.22 -17.90 -13.48
C TRP A 65 35.36 -18.71 -12.52
N GLU A 66 34.81 -18.06 -11.49
CA GLU A 66 33.92 -18.69 -10.50
C GLU A 66 32.52 -18.08 -10.65
N ALA A 67 31.56 -18.85 -11.16
CA ALA A 67 30.15 -18.44 -11.23
C ALA A 67 29.38 -19.06 -10.06
N LYS A 68 28.94 -18.22 -9.11
CA LYS A 68 28.22 -18.61 -7.88
C LYS A 68 26.71 -18.50 -8.06
N PHE A 69 26.11 -19.42 -8.82
CA PHE A 69 24.69 -19.36 -9.17
C PHE A 69 23.72 -19.44 -7.97
N ARG A 70 24.11 -20.08 -6.86
CA ARG A 70 23.18 -20.29 -5.73
C ARG A 70 23.21 -19.17 -4.69
N LYS A 71 24.31 -18.44 -4.51
CA LYS A 71 24.43 -17.52 -3.36
C LYS A 71 23.71 -16.18 -3.56
N GLU A 72 23.48 -15.79 -4.81
CA GLU A 72 22.75 -14.56 -5.17
C GLU A 72 21.30 -14.85 -5.57
N ALA A 73 21.03 -15.94 -6.31
CA ALA A 73 19.66 -16.32 -6.69
C ALA A 73 18.80 -16.86 -5.53
N SER A 74 19.42 -17.33 -4.44
CA SER A 74 18.69 -17.84 -3.25
C SER A 74 18.43 -16.77 -2.19
N GLN A 75 18.89 -15.53 -2.37
CA GLN A 75 18.39 -14.46 -1.51
C GLN A 75 16.94 -14.23 -1.95
N PRO A 76 15.94 -14.46 -1.09
CA PRO A 76 14.57 -14.22 -1.47
C PRO A 76 14.46 -12.74 -1.86
N MET A 77 14.27 -12.48 -3.16
CA MET A 77 14.10 -11.11 -3.68
C MET A 77 12.96 -10.40 -2.94
N GLU A 78 11.98 -11.18 -2.45
CA GLU A 78 10.92 -10.75 -1.54
C GLU A 78 11.44 -9.98 -0.32
N LYS A 79 12.58 -10.34 0.30
CA LYS A 79 13.04 -9.64 1.52
C LYS A 79 13.57 -8.23 1.24
N LYS A 80 14.32 -8.03 0.16
CA LYS A 80 14.88 -6.69 -0.15
C LYS A 80 13.80 -5.71 -0.58
N VAL A 81 12.77 -6.19 -1.25
CA VAL A 81 11.65 -5.38 -1.74
C VAL A 81 10.62 -5.15 -0.63
N ALA A 82 10.31 -6.16 0.17
CA ALA A 82 9.32 -6.06 1.23
C ALA A 82 9.74 -5.16 2.40
N ASP A 83 11.04 -4.94 2.60
CA ASP A 83 11.60 -4.10 3.66
C ASP A 83 11.82 -2.63 3.24
N GLN A 84 11.47 -2.27 2.00
CA GLN A 84 11.62 -0.89 1.55
C GLN A 84 10.63 0.01 2.28
N LYS A 85 11.14 1.14 2.79
CA LYS A 85 10.33 2.13 3.47
C LYS A 85 9.27 2.67 2.52
N MET A 86 8.06 2.79 3.03
CA MET A 86 6.95 3.39 2.30
C MET A 86 7.24 4.88 2.03
N GLU A 87 7.04 5.31 0.79
CA GLU A 87 6.96 6.74 0.46
C GLU A 87 5.57 7.25 0.87
N THR A 88 5.54 8.35 1.62
CA THR A 88 4.31 9.00 2.04
C THR A 88 4.01 10.14 1.09
N GLU A 89 2.83 10.11 0.49
CA GLU A 89 2.34 11.21 -0.32
C GLU A 89 1.91 12.35 0.61
N LYS A 90 2.38 13.56 0.31
CA LYS A 90 1.98 14.75 1.06
C LYS A 90 0.52 15.05 0.75
N ALA A 91 -0.20 15.56 1.74
CA ALA A 91 -1.58 15.97 1.59
C ALA A 91 -1.75 17.40 2.08
N ASN A 92 -2.66 18.14 1.47
CA ASN A 92 -3.07 19.45 1.96
C ASN A 92 -3.96 19.25 3.18
N GLN A 93 -3.45 19.57 4.37
CA GLN A 93 -4.22 19.50 5.59
C GLN A 93 -4.96 20.82 5.81
N ILE A 94 -6.28 20.76 5.86
CA ILE A 94 -7.15 21.92 6.07
C ILE A 94 -7.89 21.75 7.39
N ASP A 95 -7.63 22.65 8.32
CA ASP A 95 -8.40 22.70 9.56
C ASP A 95 -9.77 23.33 9.30
N LYS A 96 -10.83 22.72 9.85
CA LYS A 96 -12.18 23.27 9.72
C LYS A 96 -12.23 24.68 10.31
N ALA A 97 -12.38 25.67 9.44
CA ALA A 97 -12.48 27.08 9.79
C ALA A 97 -13.77 27.70 9.23
N SER A 98 -13.90 29.03 9.36
CA SER A 98 -14.94 29.79 8.65
C SER A 98 -14.76 29.67 7.13
N VAL A 99 -15.83 29.89 6.38
CA VAL A 99 -15.81 29.78 4.91
C VAL A 99 -14.78 30.74 4.29
N SER A 100 -14.61 31.95 4.84
CA SER A 100 -13.60 32.91 4.36
C SER A 100 -12.16 32.39 4.55
N ARG A 101 -11.86 31.80 5.71
CA ARG A 101 -10.53 31.21 5.98
C ARG A 101 -10.27 29.96 5.16
N LEU A 102 -11.32 29.21 4.80
CA LEU A 102 -11.17 28.09 3.87
C LEU A 102 -10.59 28.56 2.53
N PHE A 103 -11.09 29.65 1.96
CA PHE A 103 -10.54 30.17 0.69
C PHE A 103 -9.07 30.57 0.83
N GLU A 104 -8.69 31.23 1.92
CA GLU A 104 -7.27 31.55 2.20
C GLU A 104 -6.40 30.29 2.29
N GLN A 105 -6.89 29.23 2.95
CA GLN A 105 -6.19 27.95 3.03
C GLN A 105 -6.09 27.26 1.66
N LEU A 106 -7.15 27.33 0.85
CA LEU A 106 -7.19 26.74 -0.49
C LEU A 106 -6.24 27.46 -1.47
N GLU A 107 -6.14 28.79 -1.40
CA GLU A 107 -5.22 29.57 -2.23
C GLU A 107 -3.73 29.27 -1.93
N GLN A 108 -3.42 28.85 -0.70
CA GLN A 108 -2.07 28.47 -0.29
C GLN A 108 -1.77 26.98 -0.50
N SER A 109 -2.77 26.18 -0.86
CA SER A 109 -2.66 24.73 -1.03
C SER A 109 -2.21 24.36 -2.43
N ASP A 110 -1.51 23.23 -2.56
CA ASP A 110 -1.10 22.70 -3.87
C ASP A 110 -2.28 21.94 -4.49
N PRO A 111 -2.90 22.43 -5.59
CA PRO A 111 -4.09 21.80 -6.16
C PRO A 111 -3.84 20.40 -6.73
N SER A 112 -2.58 19.98 -6.87
CA SER A 112 -2.22 18.63 -7.31
C SER A 112 -2.26 17.59 -6.19
N LEU A 113 -2.28 18.03 -4.92
CA LEU A 113 -2.30 17.14 -3.77
C LEU A 113 -3.73 16.98 -3.23
N PRO A 114 -4.08 15.78 -2.76
CA PRO A 114 -5.37 15.55 -2.13
C PRO A 114 -5.51 16.32 -0.81
N PHE A 115 -6.75 16.63 -0.45
CA PHE A 115 -7.10 17.36 0.75
C PHE A 115 -7.47 16.41 1.90
N LEU A 116 -7.07 16.78 3.11
CA LEU A 116 -7.49 16.18 4.37
C LEU A 116 -8.20 17.25 5.20
N LEU A 117 -9.48 17.06 5.49
CA LEU A 117 -10.23 17.97 6.35
C LEU A 117 -10.09 17.55 7.82
N ASN A 118 -9.41 18.35 8.61
CA ASN A 118 -9.28 18.16 10.04
C ASN A 118 -10.46 18.81 10.79
N ILE A 119 -11.27 18.00 11.46
CA ILE A 119 -12.33 18.45 12.36
C ILE A 119 -11.82 18.34 13.80
N GLN A 120 -11.39 19.48 14.32
CA GLN A 120 -10.93 19.62 15.69
C GLN A 120 -12.11 19.65 16.65
N MET A 121 -12.30 18.58 17.43
CA MET A 121 -13.38 18.50 18.40
C MET A 121 -13.14 19.51 19.55
N PRO A 122 -14.21 20.13 20.08
CA PRO A 122 -14.10 21.03 21.20
C PRO A 122 -13.81 20.23 22.47
N ALA A 123 -13.21 20.88 23.48
CA ALA A 123 -13.06 20.26 24.80
C ALA A 123 -14.43 19.81 25.33
N PRO A 124 -14.53 18.63 25.97
CA PRO A 124 -15.77 18.19 26.59
C PRO A 124 -16.30 19.30 27.49
N ARG A 125 -17.52 19.78 27.21
CA ARG A 125 -18.13 20.75 28.11
C ARG A 125 -18.46 20.02 29.40
N ALA A 126 -17.81 20.40 30.50
CA ALA A 126 -18.41 20.19 31.80
C ALA A 126 -19.77 20.87 31.74
N VAL A 127 -20.83 20.09 31.91
CA VAL A 127 -22.19 20.63 32.01
C VAL A 127 -22.20 21.47 33.27
N ASP A 128 -21.92 22.76 33.11
CA ASP A 128 -22.04 23.72 34.19
C ASP A 128 -23.54 23.97 34.37
N GLU A 129 -24.15 23.28 35.33
CA GLU A 129 -25.58 23.38 35.65
C GLU A 129 -26.02 24.81 35.96
N ASN A 130 -25.08 25.72 36.24
CA ASN A 130 -25.33 27.12 36.55
C ASN A 130 -25.19 28.09 35.35
N ARG A 131 -24.94 27.59 34.14
CA ARG A 131 -24.74 28.48 32.98
C ARG A 131 -26.05 29.05 32.46
N ASP A 132 -26.11 30.37 32.27
CA ASP A 132 -27.29 31.08 31.76
C ASP A 132 -27.68 30.54 30.37
N PRO A 133 -28.91 30.00 30.19
CA PRO A 133 -29.41 29.52 28.90
C PRO A 133 -29.40 30.56 27.77
N ARG A 134 -29.21 31.85 28.10
CA ARG A 134 -29.18 32.97 27.15
C ARG A 134 -27.81 33.30 26.61
N GLU A 135 -26.73 32.70 27.11
CA GLU A 135 -25.45 32.74 26.40
C GLU A 135 -25.59 31.86 25.15
N GLU A 136 -25.99 32.47 24.03
CA GLU A 136 -26.04 31.86 22.70
C GLU A 136 -24.70 31.21 22.39
N THR A 137 -24.66 29.93 22.72
CA THR A 137 -23.48 29.13 22.56
C THR A 137 -23.37 28.86 21.09
N HIS A 138 -22.62 29.72 20.38
CA HIS A 138 -22.33 29.55 18.97
C HIS A 138 -21.83 28.13 18.78
N SER A 139 -22.67 27.30 18.19
CA SER A 139 -22.35 25.92 17.88
C SER A 139 -21.18 25.95 16.92
N PRO A 140 -19.97 25.49 17.30
CA PRO A 140 -18.81 25.58 16.41
C PRO A 140 -19.04 24.83 15.10
N PHE A 141 -19.95 23.86 15.10
CA PHE A 141 -20.36 23.12 13.92
C PHE A 141 -21.86 23.30 13.67
N ASP A 142 -22.18 23.98 12.58
CA ASP A 142 -23.49 23.98 11.93
C ASP A 142 -23.48 22.95 10.79
N SER A 143 -24.52 22.14 10.70
CA SER A 143 -24.60 21.06 9.72
C SER A 143 -24.77 21.53 8.29
N GLU A 144 -25.56 22.56 8.05
CA GLU A 144 -25.77 23.10 6.69
C GLU A 144 -24.47 23.72 6.20
N ILE A 145 -23.79 24.47 7.07
CA ILE A 145 -22.46 25.02 6.77
C ILE A 145 -21.46 23.89 6.51
N MET A 146 -21.48 22.80 7.28
CA MET A 146 -20.58 21.66 7.07
C MET A 146 -20.82 20.96 5.72
N ILE A 147 -22.08 20.76 5.35
CA ILE A 147 -22.45 20.16 4.04
C ILE A 147 -21.93 21.05 2.91
N ASP A 148 -22.16 22.36 2.98
CA ASP A 148 -21.68 23.30 1.97
C ASP A 148 -20.15 23.36 1.92
N TYR A 149 -19.50 23.25 3.07
CA TYR A 149 -18.04 23.23 3.20
C TYR A 149 -17.45 22.01 2.50
N LEU A 150 -17.97 20.81 2.78
CA LEU A 150 -17.54 19.56 2.16
C LEU A 150 -17.74 19.60 0.63
N ARG A 151 -18.90 20.08 0.15
CA ARG A 151 -19.17 20.21 -1.29
C ARG A 151 -18.21 21.16 -1.99
N LYS A 152 -17.88 22.29 -1.35
CA LYS A 152 -16.92 23.26 -1.92
C LYS A 152 -15.51 22.68 -1.98
N LEU A 153 -15.09 21.92 -0.97
CA LEU A 153 -13.81 21.23 -0.98
C LEU A 153 -13.73 20.20 -2.10
N GLU A 154 -14.76 19.37 -2.27
CA GLU A 154 -14.85 18.37 -3.36
C GLU A 154 -14.83 19.02 -4.76
N GLN A 155 -15.32 20.25 -4.90
CA GLN A 155 -15.26 20.98 -6.17
C GLN A 155 -13.86 21.54 -6.47
N TRP A 156 -13.05 21.81 -5.44
CA TRP A 156 -11.73 22.39 -5.61
C TRP A 156 -10.65 21.35 -5.92
N GLY A 157 -10.79 20.15 -5.34
CA GLY A 157 -9.90 19.04 -5.61
C GLY A 157 -10.36 17.75 -4.94
N GLU A 158 -9.47 16.75 -4.91
CA GLU A 158 -9.78 15.45 -4.32
C GLU A 158 -9.72 15.52 -2.79
N LEU A 159 -10.89 15.60 -2.15
CA LEU A 159 -11.01 15.44 -0.69
C LEU A 159 -10.89 13.96 -0.34
N ALA A 160 -9.71 13.52 0.11
CA ALA A 160 -9.47 12.10 0.39
C ALA A 160 -10.17 11.66 1.67
N PHE A 161 -10.03 12.42 2.76
CA PHE A 161 -10.61 12.05 4.06
C PHE A 161 -11.02 13.26 4.89
N VAL A 162 -11.99 13.00 5.77
CA VAL A 162 -12.30 13.84 6.92
C VAL A 162 -11.75 13.16 8.18
N VAL A 163 -10.88 13.86 8.90
CA VAL A 163 -10.16 13.38 10.08
C VAL A 163 -10.73 14.05 11.32
N PHE A 164 -11.17 13.25 12.29
CA PHE A 164 -11.63 13.75 13.58
C PHE A 164 -10.47 13.81 14.56
N LEU A 165 -10.20 14.99 15.11
CA LEU A 165 -9.13 15.21 16.07
C LEU A 165 -9.73 15.49 17.46
N ALA A 166 -9.19 14.83 18.49
CA ALA A 166 -9.44 15.16 19.89
C ALA A 166 -8.89 16.56 20.21
N PRO A 167 -9.36 17.28 21.24
CA PRO A 167 -8.93 18.64 21.63
C PRO A 167 -7.41 18.87 21.63
N GLU A 168 -6.66 17.83 21.98
CA GLU A 168 -5.19 17.77 22.01
C GLU A 168 -4.52 17.60 20.63
N GLY A 169 -5.28 17.59 19.53
CA GLY A 169 -4.80 17.36 18.16
C GLY A 169 -4.56 15.89 17.81
N ARG A 170 -4.92 14.96 18.69
CA ARG A 170 -4.74 13.52 18.44
C ARG A 170 -5.86 12.99 17.53
N PRO A 171 -5.56 12.26 16.45
CA PRO A 171 -6.59 11.69 15.60
C PRO A 171 -7.37 10.58 16.32
N LEU A 172 -8.70 10.67 16.27
CA LEU A 172 -9.65 9.70 16.80
C LEU A 172 -10.05 8.68 15.74
N GLY A 173 -10.13 9.13 14.48
CA GLY A 173 -10.50 8.32 13.34
C GLY A 173 -10.73 9.18 12.11
N TYR A 174 -10.95 8.54 10.97
CA TYR A 174 -11.18 9.21 9.69
C TYR A 174 -12.16 8.42 8.83
N VAL A 175 -12.71 9.10 7.83
CA VAL A 175 -13.79 8.59 6.99
C VAL A 175 -13.83 9.37 5.68
N GLY A 176 -14.28 8.73 4.60
CA GLY A 176 -14.47 9.38 3.30
C GLY A 176 -15.53 10.50 3.36
N PRO A 177 -15.37 11.57 2.60
CA PRO A 177 -16.31 12.70 2.63
C PRO A 177 -17.75 12.30 2.29
N GLU A 178 -17.94 11.31 1.42
CA GLU A 178 -19.24 10.80 0.99
C GLU A 178 -20.05 10.22 2.15
N VAL A 179 -19.38 9.50 3.05
CA VAL A 179 -20.01 8.87 4.22
C VAL A 179 -20.48 9.93 5.21
N LEU A 180 -19.65 10.96 5.46
CA LEU A 180 -20.04 12.06 6.32
C LEU A 180 -21.19 12.87 5.69
N LEU A 181 -21.12 13.16 4.39
CA LEU A 181 -22.18 13.84 3.66
C LEU A 181 -23.50 13.08 3.71
N GLU A 182 -23.47 11.75 3.52
CA GLU A 182 -24.66 10.90 3.62
C GLU A 182 -25.23 10.91 5.04
N HIS A 183 -24.37 10.79 6.06
CA HIS A 183 -24.79 10.84 7.45
C HIS A 183 -25.44 12.18 7.81
N LEU A 184 -24.89 13.29 7.30
CA LEU A 184 -25.43 14.64 7.50
C LEU A 184 -26.72 14.91 6.70
N LYS A 185 -26.99 14.19 5.60
CA LYS A 185 -28.27 14.34 4.87
C LYS A 185 -29.47 13.74 5.62
N ASN A 186 -29.25 12.75 6.49
CA ASN A 186 -30.32 12.16 7.29
C ASN A 186 -30.61 13.03 8.53
N ASN A 187 -31.78 13.66 8.59
CA ASN A 187 -32.17 14.59 9.67
C ASN A 187 -32.02 14.01 11.09
N GLN A 188 -32.38 12.75 11.30
CA GLN A 188 -32.31 12.13 12.63
C GLN A 188 -30.85 11.93 13.07
N ASN A 189 -30.04 11.35 12.18
CA ASN A 189 -28.63 11.11 12.45
C ASN A 189 -27.85 12.42 12.58
N ARG A 190 -28.11 13.39 11.69
CA ARG A 190 -27.53 14.72 11.70
C ARG A 190 -27.67 15.40 13.05
N ALA A 191 -28.90 15.49 13.58
CA ALA A 191 -29.14 16.20 14.84
C ALA A 191 -28.37 15.55 16.01
N VAL A 192 -28.40 14.23 16.12
CA VAL A 192 -27.72 13.48 17.19
C VAL A 192 -26.20 13.61 17.06
N PHE A 193 -25.66 13.39 15.85
CA PHE A 193 -24.24 13.47 15.57
C PHE A 193 -23.68 14.86 15.85
N MET A 194 -24.33 15.90 15.32
CA MET A 194 -23.87 17.28 15.48
C MET A 194 -23.98 17.74 16.92
N ASN A 195 -25.03 17.38 17.65
CA ASN A 195 -25.14 17.72 19.07
C ASN A 195 -23.97 17.12 19.87
N ARG A 196 -23.66 15.84 19.67
CA ARG A 196 -22.53 15.18 20.34
C ARG A 196 -21.17 15.75 19.93
N LEU A 197 -20.97 16.00 18.63
CA LEU A 197 -19.75 16.60 18.10
C LEU A 197 -19.51 17.99 18.74
N ASN A 198 -20.55 18.82 18.82
CA ASN A 198 -20.48 20.15 19.44
C ASN A 198 -20.28 20.13 20.97
N GLN A 199 -20.69 19.05 21.63
CA GLN A 199 -20.44 18.83 23.06
C GLN A 199 -19.00 18.35 23.35
N GLY A 200 -18.23 18.00 22.33
CA GLY A 200 -16.91 17.42 22.50
C GLY A 200 -16.95 15.95 22.91
N ASP A 201 -18.07 15.26 22.68
CA ASP A 201 -18.20 13.83 22.94
C ASP A 201 -17.32 13.04 21.98
N ARG A 202 -16.21 12.50 22.50
CA ARG A 202 -15.22 11.72 21.73
C ARG A 202 -15.81 10.46 21.09
N THR A 203 -17.00 10.03 21.50
CA THR A 203 -17.71 8.91 20.87
C THR A 203 -18.50 9.31 19.63
N ALA A 204 -18.67 10.61 19.35
CA ALA A 204 -19.46 11.10 18.22
C ALA A 204 -18.99 10.55 16.86
N PRO A 205 -17.68 10.53 16.53
CA PRO A 205 -17.22 9.97 15.26
C PRO A 205 -17.59 8.49 15.07
N PHE A 206 -17.71 7.72 16.16
CA PHE A 206 -18.05 6.28 16.11
C PHE A 206 -19.50 6.02 15.74
N LEU A 207 -20.34 7.06 15.65
CA LEU A 207 -21.67 6.97 15.07
C LEU A 207 -21.65 6.90 13.54
N LEU A 208 -20.53 7.26 12.91
CA LEU A 208 -20.39 7.19 11.46
C LEU A 208 -20.16 5.73 11.04
N PRO A 209 -20.95 5.22 10.08
CA PRO A 209 -20.62 3.93 9.48
C PRO A 209 -19.25 4.04 8.81
N SER A 210 -18.48 2.95 8.79
CA SER A 210 -17.17 2.92 8.13
C SER A 210 -16.14 3.92 8.68
N LEU A 211 -16.25 4.34 9.95
CA LEU A 211 -15.16 5.05 10.61
C LEU A 211 -13.94 4.14 10.71
N HIS A 212 -12.81 4.61 10.19
CA HIS A 212 -11.53 3.94 10.31
C HIS A 212 -10.72 4.55 11.46
N THR A 213 -10.22 3.71 12.35
CA THR A 213 -9.36 4.10 13.48
C THR A 213 -7.94 3.56 13.36
N GLN A 214 -7.64 2.84 12.28
CA GLN A 214 -6.33 2.26 12.01
C GLN A 214 -5.56 3.19 11.07
N PHE A 215 -4.35 3.56 11.47
CA PHE A 215 -3.46 4.42 10.70
C PHE A 215 -2.20 3.63 10.34
N LEU A 216 -1.56 3.97 9.23
CA LEU A 216 -0.26 3.41 8.88
C LEU A 216 0.83 4.14 9.65
N PRO A 217 1.73 3.44 10.37
CA PRO A 217 2.89 4.11 10.95
C PRO A 217 3.83 4.58 9.82
N ALA A 218 4.44 5.75 9.98
CA ALA A 218 5.38 6.31 9.00
C ALA A 218 6.59 5.42 8.70
N GLN A 219 6.86 4.46 9.59
CA GLN A 219 7.95 3.50 9.47
C GLN A 219 7.49 2.15 8.92
N ALA A 220 6.22 2.03 8.51
CA ALA A 220 5.71 0.85 7.82
C ALA A 220 6.49 0.60 6.54
N THR A 221 6.71 -0.67 6.24
CA THR A 221 7.21 -1.09 4.94
C THR A 221 6.09 -1.08 3.90
N GLN A 222 6.44 -1.01 2.61
CA GLN A 222 5.45 -1.08 1.52
C GLN A 222 4.57 -2.34 1.63
N SER A 223 5.16 -3.48 1.99
CA SER A 223 4.44 -4.75 2.16
C SER A 223 3.43 -4.71 3.31
N GLN A 224 3.80 -4.12 4.45
CA GLN A 224 2.91 -3.93 5.60
C GLN A 224 1.75 -2.98 5.26
N ALA A 225 2.04 -1.88 4.55
CA ALA A 225 1.03 -0.93 4.11
C ALA A 225 0.03 -1.57 3.15
N LEU A 226 0.50 -2.27 2.11
CA LEU A 226 -0.35 -2.98 1.16
C LEU A 226 -1.20 -4.06 1.84
N ARG A 227 -0.62 -4.82 2.77
CA ARG A 227 -1.38 -5.82 3.54
C ARG A 227 -2.51 -5.15 4.34
N SER A 228 -2.21 -4.07 5.06
CA SER A 228 -3.21 -3.33 5.85
C SER A 228 -4.33 -2.77 4.95
N MET A 229 -3.97 -2.21 3.80
CA MET A 229 -4.93 -1.71 2.80
C MET A 229 -5.83 -2.82 2.24
N LEU A 230 -5.28 -4.02 1.98
CA LEU A 230 -6.05 -5.17 1.50
C LEU A 230 -6.99 -5.73 2.56
N GLU A 231 -6.52 -5.86 3.81
CA GLU A 231 -7.30 -6.33 4.94
C GLU A 231 -8.50 -5.41 5.23
N LEU A 232 -8.27 -4.10 5.16
CA LEU A 232 -9.30 -3.08 5.38
C LEU A 232 -10.09 -2.74 4.10
N ARG A 233 -9.72 -3.32 2.95
CA ARG A 233 -10.30 -3.05 1.62
C ARG A 233 -10.28 -1.56 1.23
N MET A 234 -9.22 -0.86 1.60
CA MET A 234 -9.04 0.56 1.34
C MET A 234 -8.08 0.79 0.17
N LYS A 235 -8.34 1.85 -0.60
CA LYS A 235 -7.43 2.34 -1.64
C LYS A 235 -6.33 3.21 -1.04
N ASP A 236 -6.72 4.06 -0.10
CA ASP A 236 -5.86 5.05 0.55
C ASP A 236 -5.91 4.87 2.07
N MET A 237 -4.80 5.10 2.75
CA MET A 237 -4.72 5.08 4.22
C MET A 237 -3.92 6.27 4.73
N LEU A 238 -4.33 6.82 5.87
CA LEU A 238 -3.59 7.91 6.51
C LEU A 238 -2.32 7.40 7.18
N VAL A 239 -1.24 8.16 7.02
CA VAL A 239 0.07 7.86 7.59
C VAL A 239 0.32 8.74 8.80
N GLN A 240 0.75 8.14 9.90
CA GLN A 240 0.94 8.79 11.18
C GLN A 240 2.40 8.68 11.64
N ASP A 241 2.96 9.75 12.18
CA ASP A 241 4.29 9.74 12.79
C ASP A 241 4.29 9.07 14.18
N SER A 242 5.47 8.93 14.78
CA SER A 242 5.62 8.35 16.13
C SER A 242 5.00 9.20 17.24
N GLN A 243 4.68 10.48 16.98
CA GLN A 243 4.02 11.38 17.91
C GLN A 243 2.51 11.39 17.75
N GLY A 244 1.99 10.64 16.79
CA GLY A 244 0.57 10.54 16.54
C GLY A 244 0.01 11.62 15.61
N ARG A 245 0.85 12.34 14.85
CA ARG A 245 0.40 13.36 13.89
C ARG A 245 0.25 12.79 12.50
N ILE A 246 -0.74 13.27 11.75
CA ILE A 246 -0.95 12.87 10.36
C ILE A 246 0.12 13.52 9.48
N LEU A 247 0.86 12.69 8.73
CA LEU A 247 1.88 13.15 7.78
C LEU A 247 1.32 13.32 6.36
N GLY A 248 0.35 12.49 5.99
CA GLY A 248 -0.20 12.43 4.66
C GLY A 248 -0.96 11.12 4.43
N LEU A 249 -0.96 10.66 3.19
CA LEU A 249 -1.60 9.40 2.77
C LEU A 249 -0.60 8.46 2.11
N ALA A 250 -0.97 7.20 2.11
CA ALA A 250 -0.39 6.18 1.26
C ALA A 250 -1.47 5.65 0.33
N ASN A 251 -1.16 5.54 -0.96
CA ASN A 251 -2.06 5.09 -1.99
C ASN A 251 -1.65 3.70 -2.51
N ARG A 252 -2.59 2.76 -2.57
CA ARG A 252 -2.32 1.37 -2.96
C ARG A 252 -1.73 1.24 -4.37
N GLU A 253 -2.17 2.06 -5.32
CA GLU A 253 -1.70 2.00 -6.71
C GLU A 253 -0.24 2.45 -6.79
N GLN A 254 0.11 3.55 -6.12
CA GLN A 254 1.49 4.03 -6.02
C GLN A 254 2.41 3.01 -5.33
N LEU A 255 1.96 2.43 -4.20
CA LEU A 255 2.73 1.39 -3.51
C LEU A 255 2.96 0.15 -4.37
N THR A 256 1.94 -0.26 -5.13
CA THR A 256 2.05 -1.40 -6.06
C THR A 256 3.01 -1.08 -7.20
N GLY A 257 2.92 0.13 -7.78
CA GLY A 257 3.84 0.60 -8.82
C GLY A 257 5.30 0.67 -8.33
N ALA A 258 5.52 1.20 -7.13
CA ALA A 258 6.84 1.25 -6.50
C ALA A 258 7.40 -0.16 -6.25
N MET A 259 6.55 -1.10 -5.81
CA MET A 259 6.95 -2.49 -5.62
C MET A 259 7.32 -3.16 -6.95
N LEU A 260 6.54 -2.98 -8.02
CA LEU A 260 6.85 -3.50 -9.35
C LEU A 260 8.16 -2.93 -9.90
N LEU A 261 8.37 -1.62 -9.74
CA LEU A 261 9.61 -0.96 -10.16
C LEU A 261 10.82 -1.49 -9.39
N SER A 262 10.68 -1.68 -8.08
CA SER A 262 11.76 -2.24 -7.24
C SER A 262 12.10 -3.68 -7.65
N LEU A 263 11.11 -4.49 -8.03
CA LEU A 263 11.32 -5.85 -8.55
C LEU A 263 12.07 -5.82 -9.89
N ALA A 264 11.67 -4.94 -10.82
CA ALA A 264 12.34 -4.78 -12.10
C ALA A 264 13.81 -4.35 -11.93
N GLN A 265 14.07 -3.36 -11.08
CA GLN A 265 15.44 -2.90 -10.80
C GLN A 265 16.29 -3.98 -10.10
N ALA A 266 15.68 -4.77 -9.23
CA ALA A 266 16.35 -5.88 -8.57
C ALA A 266 16.71 -7.02 -9.55
N THR A 267 15.97 -7.16 -10.67
CA THR A 267 16.32 -8.10 -11.74
C THR A 267 17.41 -7.58 -12.70
N GLU A 268 17.65 -6.26 -12.76
CA GLU A 268 18.65 -5.66 -13.66
C GLU A 268 20.06 -5.55 -13.07
N LYS A 269 20.24 -5.69 -11.74
CA LYS A 269 21.57 -5.69 -11.11
C LYS A 269 22.13 -7.13 -11.04
N PRO A 270 23.07 -7.51 -11.93
CA PRO A 270 23.81 -8.77 -11.82
C PRO A 270 24.77 -8.76 -10.63
#